data_AF-A0A6A2XRM3-F1
#
_entry.id   AF-A0A6A2XRM3-F1
#
_cell.length_a   1.000
_cell.length_b   1.000
_cell.length_c   1.000
_cell.angle_alpha   90.00
_cell.angle_beta   90.00
_cell.angle_gamma   90.00
#
_symmetry.space_group_name_H-M   'P 1'
#
loop_
_entity.id
_entity.type
_entity.pdbx_description
1 polymer ?
#
loop_
_entity_poly.entity_id
_entity_poly.type
_entity_poly.pdbx_seq_one_letter_code
_entity_poly.pdbx_strand_id
1 'polypeptide(L)'
;MLRALGFGSDVHIYVASGEVHGGEESLAPLKALFPNFHSKHTFATNEELAQFSSFSGRMAALDYIVCDESDIFVTNNNGNMARMLAGRGRYFGHKPTIRPNAKKLHKLFMDRNNTTREEFSSNVRTYQIGFTGNRDEAMPGKDEFHENPDCCLCQTEGVETIRNQTSVDHEKKNRMDALQMSYEYDPDWLDVDYLDSIGVYKDLPYRESSMLTKQEQAELEVFSID
;
A
#
# COMPACT_ATOMS: atom_id res chain seq x y z
N MET A 1 8.72 3.31 13.43
CA MET A 1 7.41 2.64 13.35
C MET A 1 7.50 1.16 13.72
N LEU A 2 8.21 0.31 12.98
CA LEU A 2 8.25 -1.14 13.22
C LEU A 2 8.59 -1.51 14.69
N ARG A 3 9.62 -0.89 15.27
CA ARG A 3 9.96 -1.06 16.70
C ARG A 3 8.81 -0.70 17.67
N ALA A 4 8.00 0.31 17.33
CA ALA A 4 6.84 0.71 18.12
C ALA A 4 5.66 -0.26 17.99
N LEU A 5 5.51 -0.90 16.81
CA LEU A 5 4.56 -1.98 16.59
C LEU A 5 4.95 -3.28 17.30
N GLY A 6 6.19 -3.38 17.81
CA GLY A 6 6.65 -4.49 18.64
C GLY A 6 7.69 -5.40 17.98
N PHE A 7 8.12 -5.11 16.75
CA PHE A 7 9.13 -5.92 16.06
C PHE A 7 10.48 -5.86 16.78
N GLY A 8 11.02 -7.06 17.07
CA GLY A 8 12.35 -7.29 17.63
C GLY A 8 13.46 -6.92 16.64
N SER A 9 14.69 -6.75 17.12
CA SER A 9 15.85 -6.49 16.24
C SER A 9 16.35 -7.75 15.53
N ASP A 10 15.94 -8.91 16.03
CA ASP A 10 16.20 -10.24 15.48
C ASP A 10 15.40 -10.54 14.20
N VAL A 11 14.36 -9.75 13.91
CA VAL A 11 13.55 -9.88 12.70
C VAL A 11 14.40 -9.68 11.45
N HIS A 12 14.18 -10.54 10.46
CA HIS A 12 14.76 -10.42 9.13
C HIS A 12 13.93 -9.44 8.30
N ILE A 13 14.57 -8.41 7.75
CA ILE A 13 13.94 -7.46 6.84
C ILE A 13 14.46 -7.71 5.43
N TYR A 14 13.55 -8.02 4.51
CA TYR A 14 13.82 -7.98 3.08
C TYR A 14 13.27 -6.69 2.47
N VAL A 15 14.08 -5.98 1.70
CA VAL A 15 13.65 -4.79 0.97
C VAL A 15 13.48 -5.09 -0.51
N ALA A 16 12.20 -5.21 -0.90
CA ALA A 16 11.76 -5.21 -2.29
C ALA A 16 11.74 -3.78 -2.82
N SER A 17 12.84 -3.33 -3.41
CA SER A 17 12.95 -2.01 -4.01
C SER A 17 13.73 -2.07 -5.32
N GLY A 18 13.45 -1.12 -6.20
CA GLY A 18 14.41 -0.68 -7.21
C GLY A 18 15.56 0.11 -6.55
N GLU A 19 16.16 1.02 -7.29
CA GLU A 19 17.14 1.95 -6.73
C GLU A 19 16.52 2.76 -5.59
N VAL A 20 17.13 2.67 -4.41
CA VAL A 20 16.59 3.32 -3.20
C VAL A 20 16.96 4.79 -3.25
N HIS A 21 15.97 5.66 -3.10
CA HIS A 21 16.21 7.10 -3.04
C HIS A 21 17.12 7.45 -1.85
N GLY A 22 18.18 8.23 -2.10
CA GLY A 22 19.21 8.52 -1.10
C GLY A 22 20.18 7.36 -0.81
N GLY A 23 20.10 6.27 -1.59
CA GLY A 23 21.04 5.16 -1.55
C GLY A 23 21.15 4.46 -0.20
N GLU A 24 22.36 4.01 0.12
CA GLU A 24 22.67 3.27 1.34
C GLU A 24 22.55 4.12 2.61
N GLU A 25 22.79 5.43 2.52
CA GLU A 25 22.72 6.34 3.66
C GLU A 25 21.28 6.50 4.18
N SER A 26 20.29 6.54 3.28
CA SER A 26 18.89 6.63 3.68
C SER A 26 18.39 5.38 4.43
N LEU A 27 19.01 4.23 4.17
CA LEU A 27 18.72 2.97 4.85
C LEU A 27 19.53 2.74 6.12
N ALA A 28 20.59 3.51 6.38
CA ALA A 28 21.46 3.32 7.54
C ALA A 28 20.70 3.31 8.89
N PRO A 29 19.71 4.20 9.15
CA PRO A 29 18.92 4.15 10.37
C PRO A 29 18.07 2.88 10.51
N LEU A 30 17.60 2.33 9.38
CA LEU A 30 16.81 1.10 9.37
C LEU A 30 17.70 -0.11 9.67
N LYS A 31 18.88 -0.21 9.03
CA LYS A 31 19.88 -1.25 9.28
C LYS A 31 20.42 -1.24 10.71
N ALA A 32 20.58 -0.06 11.30
CA ALA A 32 20.99 0.08 12.70
C ALA A 32 19.96 -0.50 13.68
N LEU A 33 18.66 -0.45 13.34
CA LEU A 33 17.58 -1.01 14.17
C LEU A 33 17.34 -2.50 13.91
N PHE A 34 17.63 -2.97 12.69
CA PHE A 34 17.40 -4.34 12.22
C PHE A 34 18.64 -4.83 11.46
N PRO A 35 19.62 -5.46 12.14
CA PRO A 35 20.86 -5.92 11.52
C PRO A 35 20.67 -7.03 10.48
N ASN A 36 19.61 -7.82 10.59
CA ASN A 36 19.28 -8.88 9.63
C ASN A 36 18.57 -8.29 8.40
N PHE A 37 19.29 -7.47 7.63
CA PHE A 37 18.77 -6.72 6.50
C PHE A 37 19.22 -7.32 5.16
N HIS A 38 18.26 -7.60 4.29
CA HIS A 38 18.46 -8.33 3.04
C HIS A 38 17.82 -7.62 1.85
N SER A 39 18.38 -7.85 0.67
CA SER A 39 17.83 -7.48 -0.64
C SER A 39 18.11 -8.60 -1.64
N LYS A 40 17.54 -8.52 -2.85
CA LYS A 40 17.85 -9.50 -3.91
C LYS A 40 19.35 -9.64 -4.18
N HIS A 41 20.12 -8.55 -4.04
CA HIS A 41 21.57 -8.54 -4.22
C HIS A 41 22.35 -9.18 -3.08
N THR A 42 21.74 -9.36 -1.89
CA THR A 42 22.37 -10.09 -0.78
C THR A 42 21.98 -11.56 -0.77
N PHE A 43 20.85 -11.93 -1.37
CA PHE A 43 20.36 -13.32 -1.42
C PHE A 43 20.85 -14.11 -2.62
N ALA A 44 21.02 -13.48 -3.78
CA ALA A 44 21.43 -14.12 -5.01
C ALA A 44 22.76 -13.56 -5.50
N THR A 45 23.55 -14.39 -6.19
CA THR A 45 24.80 -13.92 -6.80
C THR A 45 24.53 -13.05 -8.02
N ASN A 46 25.52 -12.27 -8.43
CA ASN A 46 25.41 -11.45 -9.63
C ASN A 46 25.17 -12.32 -10.89
N GLU A 47 25.73 -13.53 -10.94
CA GLU A 47 25.52 -14.47 -12.05
C GLU A 47 24.08 -14.99 -12.09
N GLU A 48 23.46 -15.26 -10.94
CA GLU A 48 22.07 -15.67 -10.85
C GLU A 48 21.12 -14.54 -11.27
N LEU A 49 21.41 -13.31 -10.81
CA LEU A 49 20.61 -12.12 -11.14
C LEU A 49 20.79 -11.67 -12.60
N ALA A 50 21.92 -11.97 -13.24
CA ALA A 50 22.20 -11.56 -14.61
C ALA A 50 21.16 -12.08 -15.62
N GLN A 51 20.50 -13.21 -15.33
CA GLN A 51 19.45 -13.78 -16.19
C GLN A 51 18.16 -12.94 -16.19
N PHE A 52 17.95 -12.12 -15.16
CA PHE A 52 16.74 -11.32 -14.95
C PHE A 52 16.99 -9.82 -15.14
N SER A 53 18.24 -9.36 -15.06
CA SER A 53 18.62 -7.94 -15.02
C SER A 53 18.15 -7.14 -16.23
N SER A 54 18.04 -7.75 -17.41
CA SER A 54 17.53 -7.09 -18.62
C SER A 54 16.01 -6.81 -18.59
N PHE A 55 15.28 -7.36 -17.62
CA PHE A 55 13.82 -7.26 -17.54
C PHE A 55 13.39 -6.85 -16.13
N SER A 56 13.03 -5.57 -15.96
CA SER A 56 12.56 -5.02 -14.68
C SER A 56 11.40 -5.81 -14.08
N GLY A 57 10.45 -6.28 -14.90
CA GLY A 57 9.34 -7.12 -14.45
C GLY A 57 9.78 -8.47 -13.90
N ARG A 58 10.85 -9.09 -14.42
CA ARG A 58 11.38 -10.35 -13.89
C ARG A 58 12.13 -10.13 -12.58
N MET A 59 12.87 -9.03 -12.48
CA MET A 59 13.48 -8.61 -11.22
C MET A 59 12.42 -8.35 -10.14
N ALA A 60 11.32 -7.70 -10.49
CA ALA A 60 10.19 -7.48 -9.59
C ALA A 60 9.45 -8.79 -9.24
N ALA A 61 9.44 -9.79 -10.12
CA ALA A 61 8.88 -11.10 -9.81
C ALA A 61 9.68 -11.83 -8.73
N LEU A 62 11.01 -11.67 -8.69
CA LEU A 62 11.82 -12.19 -7.58
C LEU A 62 11.43 -11.53 -6.25
N ASP A 63 11.30 -10.20 -6.26
CA ASP A 63 10.84 -9.44 -5.10
C ASP A 63 9.44 -9.91 -4.63
N TYR A 64 8.52 -10.17 -5.57
CA TYR A 64 7.19 -10.69 -5.29
C TYR A 64 7.23 -12.05 -4.58
N ILE A 65 8.05 -12.99 -5.06
CA ILE A 65 8.15 -14.33 -4.47
C ILE A 65 8.62 -14.25 -3.01
N VAL A 66 9.65 -13.44 -2.73
CA VAL A 66 10.16 -13.28 -1.36
C VAL A 66 9.12 -12.61 -0.46
N CYS A 67 8.43 -11.59 -0.95
CA CYS A 67 7.39 -10.92 -0.18
C CYS A 67 6.16 -11.81 0.05
N ASP A 68 5.80 -12.67 -0.90
CA ASP A 68 4.70 -13.62 -0.72
C ASP A 68 5.03 -14.65 0.37
N GLU A 69 6.26 -15.16 0.41
CA GLU A 69 6.68 -16.15 1.41
C GLU A 69 7.00 -15.57 2.78
N SER A 70 7.03 -14.24 2.92
CA SER A 70 7.21 -13.55 4.20
C SER A 70 6.01 -13.68 5.14
N ASP A 71 6.25 -13.61 6.46
CA ASP A 71 5.19 -13.61 7.47
C ASP A 71 4.32 -12.34 7.42
N ILE A 72 4.95 -11.19 7.18
CA ILE A 72 4.31 -9.87 7.18
C ILE A 72 4.90 -9.03 6.07
N PHE A 73 4.01 -8.48 5.24
CA PHE A 73 4.39 -7.53 4.19
C PHE A 73 4.17 -6.09 4.64
N VAL A 74 5.12 -5.19 4.36
CA VAL A 74 4.99 -3.75 4.64
C VAL A 74 5.19 -3.00 3.34
N THR A 75 4.23 -2.17 2.97
CA THR A 75 4.32 -1.38 1.72
C THR A 75 4.61 0.09 1.99
N ASN A 76 5.25 0.77 1.03
CA ASN A 76 5.45 2.23 1.07
C ASN A 76 4.30 2.99 0.38
N ASN A 77 3.61 2.36 -0.57
CA ASN A 77 2.52 2.92 -1.36
C ASN A 77 1.43 1.85 -1.60
N ASN A 78 0.33 2.21 -2.26
CA ASN A 78 -0.72 1.24 -2.62
C ASN A 78 -0.60 0.77 -4.08
N GLY A 79 0.61 0.47 -4.55
CA GLY A 79 0.85 0.02 -5.92
C GLY A 79 0.47 -1.44 -6.17
N ASN A 80 0.54 -1.90 -7.44
CA ASN A 80 0.10 -3.22 -7.87
C ASN A 80 0.65 -4.39 -7.04
N MET A 81 1.93 -4.35 -6.67
CA MET A 81 2.54 -5.39 -5.83
C MET A 81 1.87 -5.49 -4.45
N ALA A 82 1.60 -4.34 -3.82
CA ALA A 82 0.92 -4.31 -2.53
C ALA A 82 -0.51 -4.85 -2.62
N ARG A 83 -1.22 -4.48 -3.70
CA ARG A 83 -2.57 -4.96 -3.98
C ARG A 83 -2.61 -6.48 -4.16
N MET A 84 -1.69 -7.02 -4.98
CA MET A 84 -1.58 -8.46 -5.23
C MET A 84 -1.21 -9.25 -3.97
N LEU A 85 -0.24 -8.77 -3.19
CA LEU A 85 0.18 -9.43 -1.95
C LEU A 85 -0.89 -9.36 -0.86
N ALA A 86 -1.61 -8.24 -0.75
CA ALA A 86 -2.72 -8.11 0.19
C ALA A 86 -3.85 -9.10 -0.14
N GLY A 87 -4.25 -9.19 -1.42
CA GLY A 87 -5.27 -10.14 -1.87
C GLY A 87 -4.84 -11.60 -1.66
N ARG A 88 -3.62 -11.92 -2.09
CA ARG A 88 -3.05 -13.27 -1.93
C ARG A 88 -2.90 -13.67 -0.48
N GLY A 89 -2.39 -12.77 0.36
CA GLY A 89 -2.26 -12.95 1.80
C GLY A 89 -3.61 -13.21 2.47
N ARG A 90 -4.67 -12.49 2.08
CA ARG A 90 -6.03 -12.74 2.60
C ARG A 90 -6.58 -14.10 2.15
N TYR A 91 -6.34 -14.50 0.90
CA TYR A 91 -6.86 -15.75 0.34
C TYR A 91 -6.15 -17.01 0.86
N PHE A 92 -4.81 -17.01 0.92
CA PHE A 92 -3.99 -18.17 1.29
C PHE A 92 -3.48 -18.10 2.74
N GLY A 93 -4.39 -18.13 3.70
CA GLY A 93 -4.02 -18.34 5.12
C GLY A 93 -3.78 -17.09 5.96
N HIS A 94 -4.24 -15.93 5.53
CA HIS A 94 -4.11 -14.63 6.20
C HIS A 94 -2.66 -14.26 6.58
N LYS A 95 -1.99 -13.55 5.67
CA LYS A 95 -0.72 -12.87 5.92
C LYS A 95 -0.96 -11.35 6.09
N PRO A 96 -0.63 -10.75 7.25
CA PRO A 96 -0.83 -9.33 7.47
C PRO A 96 -0.06 -8.45 6.48
N THR A 97 -0.73 -7.43 5.95
CA THR A 97 -0.11 -6.39 5.11
C THR A 97 -0.23 -5.04 5.81
N ILE A 98 0.90 -4.53 6.31
CA ILE A 98 0.98 -3.23 6.98
C ILE A 98 1.10 -2.13 5.93
N ARG A 99 0.15 -1.19 5.97
CA ARG A 99 0.13 0.03 5.17
C ARG A 99 0.36 1.23 6.09
N PRO A 100 1.55 1.88 6.12
CA PRO A 100 1.78 3.03 6.99
C PRO A 100 0.75 4.14 6.75
N ASN A 101 0.08 4.62 7.81
CA ASN A 101 -0.77 5.81 7.74
C ASN A 101 0.11 7.06 7.64
N ALA A 102 0.62 7.32 6.44
CA ALA A 102 1.65 8.33 6.21
C ALA A 102 1.23 9.72 6.72
N LYS A 103 -0.03 10.12 6.53
CA LYS A 103 -0.55 11.43 7.00
C LYS A 103 -0.43 11.61 8.51
N LYS A 104 -0.87 10.61 9.31
CA LYS A 104 -0.83 10.69 10.78
C LYS A 104 0.58 10.44 11.32
N LEU A 105 1.30 9.49 10.74
CA LEU A 105 2.65 9.14 11.16
C LEU A 105 3.65 10.27 10.87
N HIS A 106 3.53 10.98 9.74
CA HIS A 106 4.43 12.08 9.39
C HIS A 106 4.50 13.13 10.51
N LYS A 107 3.34 13.59 10.99
CA LYS A 107 3.25 14.55 12.10
C LYS A 107 3.92 14.01 13.37
N LEU A 108 3.63 12.74 13.70
CA LEU A 108 4.21 12.08 14.87
C LEU A 108 5.75 11.95 14.79
N PHE A 109 6.30 11.74 13.60
CA PHE A 109 7.75 11.66 13.40
C PHE A 109 8.44 13.01 13.53
N MET A 110 7.79 14.10 13.08
CA MET A 110 8.32 15.46 13.28
C MET A 110 8.41 15.82 14.77
N ASP A 111 7.43 15.40 15.56
CA ASP A 111 7.36 15.67 17.00
C ASP A 111 8.07 14.61 17.88
N ARG A 112 8.85 13.70 17.27
CA ARG A 112 9.49 12.57 17.97
C ARG A 112 10.35 13.01 19.15
N ASN A 113 11.05 14.13 19.05
CA ASN A 113 11.96 14.60 20.10
C ASN A 113 11.22 15.21 21.31
N ASN A 114 9.92 15.50 21.16
CA ASN A 114 9.10 16.13 22.19
C ASN A 114 8.30 15.11 23.01
N THR A 115 8.35 13.82 22.66
CA THR A 115 7.54 12.75 23.28
C THR A 115 8.44 11.67 23.87
N THR A 116 7.93 10.99 24.90
CA THR A 116 8.62 9.80 25.44
C THR A 116 8.51 8.62 24.46
N ARG A 117 9.42 7.64 24.58
CA ARG A 117 9.40 6.46 23.70
C ARG A 117 8.11 5.66 23.86
N GLU A 118 7.58 5.59 25.07
CA GLU A 118 6.35 4.88 25.42
C GLU A 118 5.13 5.56 24.77
N GLU A 119 5.04 6.88 24.92
CA GLU A 119 3.97 7.69 24.32
C GLU A 119 4.03 7.66 22.79
N PHE A 120 5.22 7.83 22.22
CA PHE A 120 5.44 7.67 20.77
C PHE A 120 4.96 6.30 20.29
N SER A 121 5.32 5.24 21.01
CA SER A 121 4.94 3.88 20.62
C SER A 121 3.43 3.65 20.71
N SER A 122 2.79 4.20 21.74
CA SER A 122 1.33 4.19 21.90
C SER A 122 0.65 4.90 20.73
N ASN A 123 1.09 6.12 20.39
CA ASN A 123 0.55 6.90 19.28
C ASN A 123 0.73 6.21 17.92
N VAL A 124 1.89 5.58 17.68
CA VAL A 124 2.11 4.78 16.46
C VAL A 124 1.07 3.66 16.36
N ARG A 125 0.82 2.92 17.45
CA ARG A 125 -0.17 1.83 17.44
C ARG A 125 -1.56 2.36 17.17
N THR A 126 -1.97 3.43 17.84
CA THR A 126 -3.27 4.09 17.64
C THR A 126 -3.46 4.55 16.19
N TYR A 127 -2.44 5.17 15.58
CA TYR A 127 -2.53 5.64 14.19
C TYR A 127 -2.51 4.53 13.15
N GLN A 128 -2.03 3.34 13.52
CA GLN A 128 -1.99 2.16 12.66
C GLN A 128 -3.18 1.20 12.81
N ILE A 129 -4.16 1.48 13.67
CA ILE A 129 -5.43 0.72 13.70
C ILE A 129 -6.13 0.87 12.35
N GLY A 130 -6.54 -0.24 11.73
CA GLY A 130 -7.12 -0.24 10.37
C GLY A 130 -6.09 -0.33 9.24
N PHE A 131 -4.81 -0.30 9.57
CA PHE A 131 -3.68 -0.21 8.64
C PHE A 131 -2.67 -1.35 8.82
N THR A 132 -2.96 -2.31 9.71
CA THR A 132 -2.11 -3.46 10.00
C THR A 132 -2.43 -4.68 9.16
N GLY A 133 -3.57 -4.67 8.45
CA GLY A 133 -4.01 -5.77 7.62
C GLY A 133 -4.59 -6.92 8.45
N ASN A 134 -5.37 -6.61 9.48
CA ASN A 134 -6.10 -7.63 10.26
C ASN A 134 -7.17 -8.33 9.39
N ARG A 135 -7.61 -9.53 9.81
CA ARG A 135 -8.61 -10.33 9.06
C ARG A 135 -9.88 -9.57 8.72
N ASP A 136 -10.34 -8.74 9.66
CA ASP A 136 -11.59 -8.00 9.54
C ASP A 136 -11.38 -6.60 8.93
N GLU A 137 -10.15 -6.22 8.58
CA GLU A 137 -9.81 -4.96 7.90
C GLU A 137 -9.98 -5.12 6.38
N ALA A 138 -11.20 -5.51 5.98
CA ALA A 138 -11.66 -5.51 4.60
C ALA A 138 -12.13 -4.09 4.24
N MET A 139 -11.40 -3.40 3.35
CA MET A 139 -11.93 -2.19 2.74
C MET A 139 -12.75 -2.62 1.51
N PRO A 140 -14.05 -2.27 1.43
CA PRO A 140 -14.82 -2.49 0.22
C PRO A 140 -14.32 -1.52 -0.87
N GLY A 141 -13.42 -2.00 -1.72
CA GLY A 141 -12.98 -1.34 -2.94
C GLY A 141 -13.45 -2.13 -4.16
N LYS A 142 -13.95 -1.43 -5.19
CA LYS A 142 -14.11 -2.01 -6.53
C LYS A 142 -12.75 -2.02 -7.20
N ASP A 143 -11.92 -2.97 -6.79
CA ASP A 143 -10.54 -3.05 -7.22
C ASP A 143 -10.35 -4.18 -8.24
N GLU A 144 -9.71 -3.87 -9.38
CA GLU A 144 -9.43 -4.83 -10.46
C GLU A 144 -8.51 -5.97 -9.99
N PHE A 145 -7.63 -5.67 -9.03
CA PHE A 145 -6.85 -6.66 -8.32
C PHE A 145 -7.68 -7.08 -7.11
N HIS A 146 -8.00 -8.38 -6.99
CA HIS A 146 -8.78 -8.99 -5.91
C HIS A 146 -8.14 -8.84 -4.51
N GLU A 147 -7.89 -7.60 -4.09
CA GLU A 147 -7.29 -7.20 -2.83
C GLU A 147 -8.13 -7.64 -1.64
N ASN A 148 -9.43 -7.57 -1.81
CA ASN A 148 -10.41 -7.99 -0.85
C ASN A 148 -11.21 -9.13 -1.48
N PRO A 149 -10.68 -10.38 -1.51
CA PRO A 149 -11.47 -11.50 -1.96
C PRO A 149 -12.75 -11.55 -1.13
N ASP A 150 -13.91 -11.65 -1.78
CA ASP A 150 -15.19 -11.74 -1.08
C ASP A 150 -15.10 -12.82 0.00
N CYS A 151 -15.65 -12.52 1.18
CA CYS A 151 -15.65 -13.43 2.32
C CYS A 151 -16.06 -14.85 1.87
N CYS A 152 -15.12 -15.79 2.00
CA CYS A 152 -15.31 -17.23 1.92
C CYS A 152 -16.43 -17.74 0.97
N LEU A 153 -16.09 -18.03 -0.29
CA LEU A 153 -16.81 -19.01 -1.13
C LEU A 153 -17.00 -20.37 -0.41
N CYS A 154 -16.23 -20.63 0.65
CA CYS A 154 -16.20 -21.86 1.44
C CYS A 154 -17.27 -21.93 2.54
N GLN A 155 -18.14 -20.94 2.70
CA GLN A 155 -19.31 -21.02 3.60
C GLN A 155 -20.61 -21.12 2.79
N THR A 156 -20.73 -22.16 1.97
CA THR A 156 -22.02 -22.58 1.41
C THR A 156 -22.52 -23.84 2.11
N GLU A 157 -22.70 -23.76 3.42
CA GLU A 157 -23.70 -24.58 4.09
C GLU A 157 -24.81 -23.62 4.55
N GLY A 158 -25.85 -23.47 3.73
CA GLY A 158 -27.07 -22.77 4.15
C GLY A 158 -27.72 -21.79 3.18
N VAL A 159 -27.40 -21.76 1.88
CA VAL A 159 -28.26 -21.04 0.91
C VAL A 159 -29.29 -22.00 0.34
N GLU A 160 -30.27 -22.38 1.17
CA GLU A 160 -31.54 -22.85 0.64
C GLU A 160 -32.22 -21.67 -0.07
N THR A 161 -32.34 -21.81 -1.39
CA THR A 161 -33.35 -21.23 -2.27
C THR A 161 -34.22 -20.12 -1.69
N ILE A 162 -33.83 -18.86 -1.90
CA ILE A 162 -34.80 -17.77 -2.12
C ILE A 162 -34.79 -17.48 -3.62
N ARG A 163 -35.38 -18.40 -4.38
CA ARG A 163 -35.95 -18.07 -5.68
C ARG A 163 -37.39 -17.62 -5.43
N ASN A 164 -37.66 -16.39 -5.85
CA ASN A 164 -38.98 -15.79 -6.10
C ASN A 164 -39.72 -15.24 -4.87
N GLN A 165 -39.66 -13.91 -4.70
CA GLN A 165 -40.84 -13.06 -4.93
C GLN A 165 -40.48 -11.56 -4.95
N THR A 166 -40.74 -10.94 -6.11
CA THR A 166 -41.24 -9.56 -6.32
C THR A 166 -40.47 -8.39 -5.69
N SER A 167 -39.62 -7.69 -6.45
CA SER A 167 -39.94 -6.55 -7.32
C SER A 167 -40.53 -5.32 -6.60
N VAL A 168 -39.70 -4.26 -6.60
CA VAL A 168 -39.98 -2.83 -6.34
C VAL A 168 -40.08 -2.45 -4.85
N ASP A 169 -39.29 -1.43 -4.45
CA ASP A 169 -39.33 -0.66 -3.18
C ASP A 169 -38.24 -0.81 -2.09
N HIS A 170 -37.13 -1.54 -2.31
CA HIS A 170 -36.05 -1.59 -1.29
C HIS A 170 -34.79 -0.73 -1.59
N GLU A 171 -34.74 -0.01 -2.72
CA GLU A 171 -33.54 0.77 -3.12
C GLU A 171 -33.41 2.15 -2.47
N LYS A 172 -34.48 2.71 -1.88
CA LYS A 172 -34.41 4.10 -1.35
C LYS A 172 -34.01 4.19 0.12
N LYS A 173 -34.20 3.14 0.91
CA LYS A 173 -33.93 3.20 2.36
C LYS A 173 -32.44 2.96 2.69
N ASN A 174 -31.79 2.03 1.99
CA ASN A 174 -30.36 1.74 2.19
C ASN A 174 -29.43 2.86 1.70
N ARG A 175 -29.93 3.79 0.86
CA ARG A 175 -29.14 4.90 0.34
C ARG A 175 -28.91 6.00 1.37
N MET A 176 -29.82 6.19 2.32
CA MET A 176 -29.67 7.20 3.37
C MET A 176 -28.76 6.72 4.50
N ASP A 177 -28.86 5.45 4.90
CA ASP A 177 -27.97 4.88 5.93
C ASP A 177 -26.53 4.72 5.40
N ALA A 178 -26.34 4.43 4.11
CA ALA A 178 -25.00 4.41 3.48
C ALA A 178 -24.43 5.82 3.25
N LEU A 179 -25.26 6.84 2.98
CA LEU A 179 -24.78 8.22 2.87
C LEU A 179 -24.31 8.74 4.23
N GLN A 180 -25.04 8.47 5.32
CA GLN A 180 -24.68 8.97 6.66
C GLN A 180 -23.30 8.47 7.12
N MET A 181 -22.92 7.25 6.75
CA MET A 181 -21.62 6.65 7.11
C MET A 181 -20.48 7.04 6.14
N SER A 182 -20.81 7.61 4.98
CA SER A 182 -19.82 8.10 4.01
C SER A 182 -19.21 9.45 4.39
N TYR A 183 -19.84 10.23 5.27
CA TYR A 183 -19.37 11.57 5.66
C TYR A 183 -18.26 11.57 6.72
N GLU A 184 -17.85 10.41 7.25
CA GLU A 184 -16.66 10.28 8.11
C GLU A 184 -15.44 9.66 7.39
N TYR A 185 -15.55 9.36 6.09
CA TYR A 185 -14.43 8.83 5.31
C TYR A 185 -13.82 9.93 4.43
N ASP A 186 -12.63 10.37 4.84
CA ASP A 186 -11.86 11.45 4.21
C ASP A 186 -11.56 11.13 2.72
N PRO A 187 -12.18 11.83 1.75
CA PRO A 187 -12.04 11.59 0.31
C PRO A 187 -10.66 11.94 -0.26
N ASP A 188 -9.78 12.58 0.52
CA ASP A 188 -8.47 13.08 0.06
C ASP A 188 -7.39 11.98 -0.08
N TRP A 189 -7.81 10.73 -0.25
CA TRP A 189 -6.93 9.58 -0.56
C TRP A 189 -7.18 8.98 -1.95
N LEU A 190 -8.07 9.57 -2.73
CA LEU A 190 -8.10 9.32 -4.17
C LEU A 190 -6.87 10.02 -4.78
N ASP A 191 -5.94 9.20 -5.26
CA ASP A 191 -4.73 9.64 -5.94
C ASP A 191 -5.08 10.63 -7.07
N VAL A 192 -4.35 11.73 -7.19
CA VAL A 192 -4.61 12.75 -8.23
C VAL A 192 -4.46 12.12 -9.62
N ASP A 193 -3.56 11.14 -9.73
CA ASP A 193 -3.34 10.33 -10.93
C ASP A 193 -4.49 9.34 -11.21
N TYR A 194 -5.22 8.91 -10.16
CA TYR A 194 -6.42 8.08 -10.30
C TYR A 194 -7.60 8.90 -10.85
N LEU A 195 -7.78 10.15 -10.39
CA LEU A 195 -8.82 11.05 -10.89
C LEU A 195 -8.62 11.43 -12.36
N ASP A 196 -7.37 11.53 -12.82
CA ASP A 196 -7.04 11.79 -14.23
C ASP A 196 -7.33 10.56 -15.11
N SER A 197 -7.10 9.34 -14.58
CA SER A 197 -7.39 8.08 -15.29
C SER A 197 -8.88 7.82 -15.55
N ILE A 198 -9.77 8.42 -14.75
CA ILE A 198 -11.24 8.27 -14.87
C ILE A 198 -11.93 9.48 -15.54
N GLY A 199 -11.17 10.49 -16.00
CA GLY A 199 -11.68 11.58 -16.84
C GLY A 199 -12.58 12.61 -16.14
N VAL A 200 -12.51 12.71 -14.81
CA VAL A 200 -13.42 13.54 -13.99
C VAL A 200 -13.08 15.04 -14.02
N TYR A 201 -11.91 15.43 -14.53
CA TYR A 201 -11.48 16.84 -14.59
C TYR A 201 -12.25 17.72 -15.58
N LYS A 202 -13.16 17.17 -16.40
CA LYS A 202 -13.87 17.94 -17.44
C LYS A 202 -15.09 18.74 -16.95
N ASP A 203 -15.59 18.51 -15.73
CA ASP A 203 -16.88 19.06 -15.27
C ASP A 203 -16.81 19.99 -14.04
N LEU A 204 -15.64 20.50 -13.65
CA LEU A 204 -15.54 21.47 -12.55
C LEU A 204 -15.61 22.92 -13.06
N PRO A 205 -16.47 23.78 -12.48
CA PRO A 205 -16.55 25.18 -12.87
C PRO A 205 -15.29 25.94 -12.41
N TYR A 206 -14.68 26.62 -13.36
CA TYR A 206 -13.53 27.50 -13.23
C TYR A 206 -13.64 28.46 -12.03
N ARG A 207 -12.67 28.41 -11.10
CA ARG A 207 -12.33 29.55 -10.25
C ARG A 207 -10.83 29.80 -10.33
N GLU A 208 -10.52 30.86 -11.05
CA GLU A 208 -9.22 31.45 -11.26
C GLU A 208 -8.50 31.74 -9.92
N SER A 209 -7.28 31.23 -9.77
CA SER A 209 -6.24 31.93 -9.03
C SER A 209 -4.93 31.78 -9.80
N SER A 210 -4.42 32.94 -10.16
CA SER A 210 -3.34 33.20 -11.08
C SER A 210 -1.96 33.04 -10.47
N MET A 211 -0.96 33.00 -11.38
CA MET A 211 0.48 33.22 -11.20
C MET A 211 1.27 31.95 -10.82
N LEU A 212 2.30 31.50 -11.55
CA LEU A 212 3.19 32.15 -12.52
C LEU A 212 3.74 31.09 -13.50
N THR A 213 3.64 31.39 -14.78
CA THR A 213 4.32 30.73 -15.89
C THR A 213 5.84 30.85 -15.75
N LYS A 214 6.58 29.73 -15.85
CA LYS A 214 7.80 29.69 -16.64
C LYS A 214 7.90 28.34 -17.37
N GLN A 215 7.89 28.48 -18.68
CA GLN A 215 8.10 27.50 -19.72
C GLN A 215 9.59 27.47 -20.01
N GLU A 216 10.22 26.30 -20.03
CA GLU A 216 11.46 26.08 -20.77
C GLU A 216 11.60 24.59 -21.12
N GLN A 217 11.64 24.32 -22.41
CA GLN A 217 11.92 23.04 -23.06
C GLN A 217 13.44 22.79 -23.09
N ALA A 218 13.87 21.53 -23.03
CA ALA A 218 15.05 21.00 -23.74
C ALA A 218 15.01 19.47 -23.57
N GLU A 219 14.62 18.71 -24.59
CA GLU A 219 15.49 18.14 -25.64
C GLU A 219 16.14 16.82 -25.22
N LEU A 220 15.70 15.77 -25.91
CA LEU A 220 16.35 14.48 -26.07
C LEU A 220 17.69 14.68 -26.77
N GLU A 221 18.79 14.29 -26.13
CA GLU A 221 19.97 13.86 -26.87
C GLU A 221 20.47 12.51 -26.36
N VAL A 222 20.40 11.56 -27.30
CA VAL A 222 21.08 10.28 -27.28
C VAL A 222 22.56 10.54 -27.51
N PHE A 223 23.42 10.05 -26.63
CA PHE A 223 24.83 9.83 -26.97
C PHE A 223 25.23 8.40 -26.61
N SER A 224 25.42 7.58 -27.64
CA SER A 224 26.33 6.44 -27.64
C SER A 224 27.70 6.95 -28.02
N ILE A 225 28.76 6.51 -27.33
CA ILE A 225 30.11 6.38 -27.91
C ILE A 225 30.74 5.10 -27.34
N ASP A 226 31.44 4.41 -28.24
CA ASP A 226 32.28 3.21 -28.11
C ASP A 226 33.31 3.23 -26.96
#